data_AF-A0A2U2BY75-F1
#
_entry.id   AF-A0A2U2BY75-F1
#
_cell.length_a   1.000
_cell.length_b   1.000
_cell.length_c   1.000
_cell.angle_alpha   90.00
_cell.angle_beta   90.00
_cell.angle_gamma   90.00
#
_symmetry.space_group_name_H-M   'P 1'
#
loop_
_entity.id
_entity.type
_entity.pdbx_description
1 polymer ?
#
loop_
_entity_poly.entity_id
_entity_poly.type
_entity_poly.pdbx_seq_one_letter_code
_entity_poly.pdbx_strand_id
1 'polypeptide(L)'
;MGVSIRRIPDAEFELILAAGYAPVIAQERAELAARPPAAVAEEQLDFNRPIVERLTSRRFRDRAFAMQVREAYDSRCAVTGLQIINGGGRAEMEAAHIVPVARDGPDSVRNGLALSRTVHWMFDRGLISIDDDYRLLRADGLLPEGVDRLFDRSGFLSVPEAETARPNPAFLQWHREHCFKG
;
A
#
# COMPACT_ATOMS: atom_id res chain seq x y z
N MET A 1 -34.79 40.33 -45.37
CA MET A 1 -35.37 41.01 -44.19
C MET A 1 -34.67 40.45 -42.96
N GLY A 2 -33.86 41.25 -42.27
CA GLY A 2 -33.01 40.79 -41.17
C GLY A 2 -33.78 40.67 -39.86
N VAL A 3 -33.52 39.60 -39.10
CA VAL A 3 -34.09 39.40 -37.75
C VAL A 3 -33.40 40.37 -36.79
N SER A 4 -34.16 41.17 -36.06
CA SER A 4 -33.64 42.07 -35.03
C SER A 4 -33.27 41.24 -33.79
N ILE A 5 -31.97 41.14 -33.48
CA ILE A 5 -31.47 40.50 -32.26
C ILE A 5 -31.35 41.58 -31.19
N ARG A 6 -32.19 41.50 -30.15
CA ARG A 6 -32.09 42.37 -28.97
C ARG A 6 -31.45 41.58 -27.82
N ARG A 7 -30.47 42.17 -27.12
CA ARG A 7 -29.97 41.63 -25.84
C ARG A 7 -31.01 41.89 -24.74
N ILE A 8 -31.36 40.86 -24.00
CA ILE A 8 -32.19 40.95 -22.79
C ILE A 8 -31.29 41.25 -21.57
N PRO A 9 -31.70 42.14 -20.65
CA PRO A 9 -31.01 42.32 -19.38
C PRO A 9 -31.05 41.05 -18.52
N ASP A 10 -30.03 40.82 -17.70
CA ASP A 10 -29.91 39.62 -16.87
C ASP A 10 -31.13 39.39 -15.97
N ALA A 11 -31.70 40.45 -15.39
CA ALA A 11 -32.91 40.32 -14.57
C ALA A 11 -34.13 39.80 -15.35
N GLU A 12 -34.27 40.19 -16.61
CA GLU A 12 -35.34 39.72 -17.48
C GLU A 12 -35.09 38.27 -17.92
N PHE A 13 -33.83 37.94 -18.22
CA PHE A 13 -33.40 36.58 -18.51
C PHE A 13 -33.67 35.63 -17.33
N GLU A 14 -33.30 36.01 -16.11
CA GLU A 14 -33.56 35.23 -14.89
C GLU A 14 -35.06 35.03 -14.65
N LEU A 15 -35.90 36.04 -14.92
CA LEU A 15 -37.35 35.90 -14.83
C LEU A 15 -37.90 34.90 -15.86
N ILE A 16 -37.37 34.92 -17.09
CA ILE A 16 -37.75 33.97 -18.14
C ILE A 16 -37.31 32.55 -17.76
N LEU A 17 -36.09 32.38 -17.25
CA LEU A 17 -35.60 31.09 -16.75
C LEU A 17 -36.48 30.60 -15.60
N ALA A 18 -36.71 31.42 -14.58
CA ALA A 18 -37.54 31.05 -13.44
C ALA A 18 -38.95 30.64 -13.87
N ALA A 19 -39.58 31.39 -14.78
CA ALA A 19 -40.92 31.05 -15.29
C ALA A 19 -40.93 29.77 -16.14
N GLY A 20 -39.93 29.56 -16.99
CA GLY A 20 -39.83 28.39 -17.86
C GLY A 20 -39.47 27.10 -17.11
N TYR A 21 -38.59 27.19 -16.12
CA TYR A 21 -38.12 26.06 -15.33
C TYR A 21 -38.97 25.79 -14.08
N ALA A 22 -39.84 26.70 -13.65
CA ALA A 22 -40.75 26.50 -12.53
C ALA A 22 -41.48 25.14 -12.53
N PRO A 23 -42.11 24.69 -13.64
CA PRO A 23 -42.79 23.39 -13.65
C PRO A 23 -41.83 22.21 -13.53
N VAL A 24 -40.65 22.29 -14.17
CA VAL A 24 -39.62 21.23 -14.11
C VAL A 24 -39.05 21.12 -12.70
N ILE A 25 -38.72 22.24 -12.09
CA ILE A 25 -38.22 22.30 -10.71
C ILE A 25 -39.29 21.85 -9.72
N ALA A 26 -40.55 22.23 -9.93
CA ALA A 26 -41.66 21.77 -9.09
C ALA A 26 -41.86 20.25 -9.21
N GLN A 27 -41.76 19.70 -10.42
CA GLN A 27 -41.84 18.27 -10.67
C GLN A 27 -40.67 17.51 -10.03
N GLU A 28 -39.42 17.95 -10.24
CA GLU A 28 -38.24 17.32 -9.60
C GLU A 28 -38.33 17.37 -8.07
N ARG A 29 -38.81 18.48 -7.50
CA ARG A 29 -39.04 18.59 -6.05
C ARG A 29 -40.12 17.63 -5.57
N ALA A 30 -41.21 17.49 -6.32
CA ALA A 30 -42.28 16.54 -5.99
C ALA A 30 -41.81 15.09 -6.10
N GLU A 31 -41.03 14.76 -7.14
CA GLU A 31 -40.44 13.44 -7.33
C GLU A 31 -39.41 13.10 -6.24
N LEU A 32 -38.55 14.06 -5.86
CA LEU A 32 -37.60 13.89 -4.77
C LEU A 32 -38.30 13.71 -3.42
N ALA A 33 -39.41 14.41 -3.18
CA ALA A 33 -40.23 14.29 -1.98
C ALA A 33 -41.04 12.97 -1.96
N ALA A 34 -41.47 12.48 -3.12
CA ALA A 34 -42.20 11.22 -3.27
C ALA A 34 -41.28 10.00 -3.27
N ARG A 35 -39.97 10.18 -3.56
CA ARG A 35 -38.99 9.11 -3.49
C ARG A 35 -38.86 8.70 -2.01
N PRO A 36 -39.21 7.45 -1.65
CA PRO A 36 -38.92 6.98 -0.30
C PRO A 36 -37.42 7.18 -0.08
N PRO A 37 -37.00 7.69 1.09
CA PRO A 37 -35.58 7.80 1.35
C PRO A 37 -35.02 6.39 1.12
N ALA A 38 -33.97 6.28 0.31
CA ALA A 38 -33.12 5.10 0.31
C ALA A 38 -32.41 5.08 1.67
N ALA A 39 -33.19 4.85 2.72
CA ALA A 39 -32.77 4.82 4.10
C ALA A 39 -32.32 3.39 4.34
N VAL A 40 -31.01 3.19 4.29
CA VAL A 40 -30.43 2.22 5.20
C VAL A 40 -30.86 2.66 6.60
N ALA A 41 -31.51 1.76 7.35
CA ALA A 41 -31.97 2.01 8.71
C ALA A 41 -30.76 1.99 9.68
N GLU A 42 -29.75 2.80 9.38
CA GLU A 42 -28.59 3.03 10.21
C GLU A 42 -28.73 4.40 10.84
N GLU A 43 -28.61 4.44 12.16
CA GLU A 43 -28.58 5.68 12.91
C GLU A 43 -27.35 6.49 12.47
N GLN A 44 -27.56 7.69 11.92
CA GLN A 44 -26.47 8.59 11.59
C GLN A 44 -25.84 9.11 12.87
N LEU A 45 -24.74 8.48 13.28
CA LEU A 45 -23.93 8.98 14.39
C LEU A 45 -23.19 10.24 13.97
N ASP A 46 -23.14 11.24 14.85
CA ASP A 46 -22.28 12.42 14.67
C ASP A 46 -20.80 11.99 14.63
N PHE A 47 -20.23 11.95 13.43
CA PHE A 47 -18.83 11.59 13.21
C PHE A 47 -17.92 12.80 13.44
N ASN A 48 -17.64 13.12 14.71
CA ASN A 48 -16.61 14.09 15.05
C ASN A 48 -15.22 13.43 15.10
N ARG A 49 -14.44 13.53 14.02
CA ARG A 49 -13.05 13.04 13.97
C ARG A 49 -12.07 14.22 14.02
N PRO A 50 -11.58 14.60 15.21
CA PRO A 50 -10.65 15.71 15.32
C PRO A 50 -9.35 15.42 14.55
N ILE A 51 -8.92 16.39 13.75
CA ILE A 51 -7.60 16.35 13.10
C ILE A 51 -6.58 16.74 14.15
N VAL A 52 -5.72 15.79 14.53
CA VAL A 52 -4.64 16.02 15.49
C VAL A 52 -3.31 16.01 14.74
N GLU A 53 -2.62 17.15 14.74
CA GLU A 53 -1.24 17.20 14.26
C GLU A 53 -0.32 16.48 15.23
N ARG A 54 0.48 15.55 14.71
CA ARG A 54 1.49 14.83 15.48
C ARG A 54 2.84 14.97 14.81
N LEU A 55 3.77 15.65 15.49
CA LEU A 55 5.17 15.65 15.13
C LEU A 55 5.78 14.31 15.55
N THR A 56 6.32 13.56 14.59
CA THR A 56 7.03 12.30 14.87
C THR A 56 8.50 12.46 14.50
N SER A 57 9.41 12.27 15.45
CA SER A 57 10.83 12.13 15.17
C SER A 57 11.12 10.69 14.73
N ARG A 58 11.46 10.49 13.46
CA ARG A 58 11.98 9.20 12.96
C ARG A 58 13.46 9.33 12.63
N ARG A 59 14.21 8.26 12.82
CA ARG A 59 15.61 8.22 12.42
C ARG A 59 15.68 8.34 10.89
N PHE A 60 16.51 9.25 10.39
CA PHE A 60 16.71 9.46 8.94
C PHE A 60 17.26 8.20 8.25
N ARG A 61 18.01 7.37 9.00
CA ARG A 61 18.66 6.15 8.52
C ARG A 61 17.69 5.13 7.92
N ASP A 62 16.55 4.92 8.56
CA ASP A 62 15.53 3.95 8.10
C ASP A 62 15.07 4.23 6.66
N ARG A 63 14.95 5.51 6.28
CA ARG A 63 14.56 5.90 4.92
C ARG A 63 15.66 5.65 3.91
N ALA A 64 16.91 5.97 4.24
CA ALA A 64 18.06 5.75 3.35
C ALA A 64 18.30 4.25 3.13
N PHE A 65 18.26 3.45 4.21
CA PHE A 65 18.30 1.99 4.16
C PHE A 65 17.20 1.43 3.25
N ALA A 66 15.96 1.85 3.47
CA ALA A 66 14.84 1.34 2.68
C ALA A 66 14.95 1.68 1.19
N MET A 67 15.49 2.85 0.83
CA MET A 67 15.75 3.20 -0.56
C MET A 67 16.84 2.32 -1.16
N GLN A 68 17.98 2.15 -0.48
CA GLN A 68 19.10 1.34 -0.97
C GLN A 68 18.72 -0.13 -1.16
N VAL A 69 17.97 -0.72 -0.22
CA VAL A 69 17.50 -2.11 -0.34
C VAL A 69 16.55 -2.26 -1.52
N ARG A 70 15.57 -1.36 -1.69
CA ARG A 70 14.66 -1.43 -2.84
C ARG A 70 15.40 -1.31 -4.17
N GLU A 71 16.38 -0.43 -4.25
CA GLU A 71 17.21 -0.25 -5.45
C GLU A 71 18.03 -1.51 -5.76
N ALA A 72 18.68 -2.11 -4.76
CA ALA A 72 19.49 -3.32 -4.94
C ALA A 72 18.68 -4.53 -5.46
N TYR A 73 17.37 -4.56 -5.17
CA TYR A 73 16.45 -5.62 -5.58
C TYR A 73 15.58 -5.24 -6.79
N ASP A 74 15.87 -4.14 -7.50
CA ASP A 74 15.04 -3.65 -8.62
C ASP A 74 13.54 -3.49 -8.22
N SER A 75 13.27 -3.10 -6.98
CA SER A 75 11.91 -3.01 -6.43
C SER A 75 11.08 -4.30 -6.56
N ARG A 76 11.73 -5.46 -6.58
CA ARG A 76 11.11 -6.79 -6.58
C ARG A 76 11.11 -7.37 -5.19
N CYS A 77 10.05 -8.10 -4.86
CA CYS A 77 10.03 -8.90 -3.66
C CYS A 77 10.99 -10.09 -3.84
N ALA A 78 11.95 -10.22 -2.92
CA ALA A 78 12.98 -11.23 -2.94
C ALA A 78 12.42 -12.67 -2.92
N VAL A 79 11.26 -12.89 -2.29
CA VAL A 79 10.64 -14.23 -2.13
C VAL A 79 9.67 -14.59 -3.25
N THR A 80 8.95 -13.60 -3.80
CA THR A 80 7.87 -13.84 -4.77
C THR A 80 8.26 -13.45 -6.20
N GLY A 81 9.35 -12.69 -6.37
CA GLY A 81 9.76 -12.12 -7.66
C GLY A 81 8.87 -10.99 -8.17
N LEU A 82 7.73 -10.72 -7.50
CA LEU A 82 6.75 -9.73 -7.94
C LEU A 82 7.31 -8.31 -7.85
N GLN A 83 7.05 -7.53 -8.89
CA GLN A 83 7.32 -6.09 -8.96
C GLN A 83 5.99 -5.37 -9.08
N ILE A 84 5.47 -4.86 -7.97
CA ILE A 84 4.19 -4.14 -7.95
C ILE A 84 4.48 -2.65 -7.85
N ILE A 85 4.37 -1.95 -8.98
CA ILE A 85 4.61 -0.50 -9.07
C ILE A 85 3.29 0.17 -9.43
N ASN A 86 2.88 1.17 -8.65
CA ASN A 86 1.68 1.95 -8.98
C ASN A 86 1.95 2.98 -10.10
N GLY A 87 0.89 3.58 -10.64
CA GLY A 87 0.99 4.58 -11.72
C GLY A 87 1.80 5.84 -11.39
N GLY A 88 2.22 6.03 -10.13
CA GLY A 88 3.11 7.10 -9.68
C GLY A 88 4.53 6.65 -9.35
N GLY A 89 4.94 5.44 -9.76
CA GLY A 89 6.30 4.92 -9.57
C GLY A 89 6.61 4.43 -8.16
N ARG A 90 5.64 4.36 -7.25
CA ARG A 90 5.85 3.78 -5.91
C ARG A 90 5.69 2.27 -5.96
N ALA A 91 6.75 1.56 -5.59
CA ALA A 91 6.73 0.13 -5.42
C ALA A 91 6.10 -0.30 -4.08
N GLU A 92 5.31 -1.37 -4.09
CA GLU A 92 4.81 -2.05 -2.89
C GLU A 92 5.90 -2.92 -2.28
N MET A 93 7.02 -2.31 -1.88
CA MET A 93 8.16 -3.03 -1.30
C MET A 93 8.62 -2.40 0.00
N GLU A 94 8.82 -3.23 1.00
CA GLU A 94 9.39 -2.89 2.29
C GLU A 94 10.81 -3.41 2.37
N ALA A 95 11.66 -2.70 3.12
CA ALA A 95 13.00 -3.18 3.43
C ALA A 95 12.93 -3.81 4.82
N ALA A 96 12.93 -5.13 4.85
CA ALA A 96 12.94 -5.91 6.07
C ALA A 96 14.38 -6.08 6.54
N HIS A 97 14.65 -5.79 7.81
CA HIS A 97 15.94 -6.11 8.42
C HIS A 97 16.01 -7.61 8.72
N ILE A 98 17.10 -8.26 8.32
CA ILE A 98 17.36 -9.67 8.63
C ILE A 98 17.65 -9.81 10.14
N VAL A 99 18.60 -9.02 10.64
CA VAL A 99 18.80 -8.78 12.08
C VAL A 99 18.06 -7.49 12.44
N PRO A 100 17.02 -7.55 13.28
CA PRO A 100 16.23 -6.37 13.65
C PRO A 100 17.08 -5.29 14.32
N VAL A 101 16.70 -4.02 14.10
CA VAL A 101 17.32 -2.86 14.76
C VAL A 101 17.26 -2.96 16.29
N ALA A 102 16.20 -3.58 16.83
CA ALA A 102 16.06 -3.83 18.28
C ALA A 102 17.12 -4.81 18.85
N ARG A 103 17.86 -5.50 17.98
CA ARG A 103 18.98 -6.40 18.28
C ARG A 103 20.30 -5.87 17.73
N ASP A 104 20.40 -4.55 17.57
CA ASP A 104 21.57 -3.84 17.05
C ASP A 104 21.97 -4.24 15.61
N GLY A 105 21.00 -4.68 14.81
CA GLY A 105 21.20 -4.95 13.39
C GLY A 105 21.59 -3.68 12.61
N PRO A 106 22.60 -3.72 11.73
CA PRO A 106 23.07 -2.55 11.00
C PRO A 106 22.14 -2.19 9.83
N ASP A 107 22.09 -0.89 9.50
CA ASP A 107 21.41 -0.36 8.31
C ASP A 107 22.25 -0.55 7.03
N SER A 108 22.62 -1.80 6.74
CA SER A 108 23.37 -2.19 5.55
C SER A 108 22.45 -2.94 4.60
N VAL A 109 22.60 -2.74 3.28
CA VAL A 109 21.86 -3.51 2.27
C VAL A 109 22.01 -5.01 2.47
N ARG A 110 23.18 -5.47 2.94
CA ARG A 110 23.45 -6.88 3.24
C ARG A 110 22.65 -7.42 4.44
N ASN A 111 22.10 -6.55 5.28
CA ASN A 111 21.16 -6.85 6.35
C ASN A 111 19.70 -6.60 5.94
N GLY A 112 19.43 -6.34 4.65
CA GLY A 112 18.12 -5.97 4.16
C GLY A 112 17.60 -6.94 3.11
N LEU A 113 16.30 -7.21 3.17
CA LEU A 113 15.54 -7.91 2.13
C LEU A 113 14.43 -6.99 1.61
N ALA A 114 14.27 -6.90 0.29
CA ALA A 114 13.09 -6.25 -0.29
C ALA A 114 11.91 -7.23 -0.27
N LEU A 115 10.90 -6.98 0.55
CA LEU A 115 9.75 -7.88 0.74
C LEU A 115 8.43 -7.14 0.51
N SER A 116 7.43 -7.82 -0.05
CA SER A 116 6.04 -7.32 0.01
C SER A 116 5.53 -7.40 1.45
N ARG A 117 4.54 -6.59 1.83
CA ARG A 117 4.06 -6.54 3.23
C ARG A 117 3.70 -7.90 3.81
N THR A 118 3.01 -8.73 3.03
CA THR A 118 2.59 -10.06 3.48
C THR A 118 3.79 -10.94 3.78
N VAL A 119 4.80 -10.92 2.91
CA VAL A 119 6.02 -11.71 3.10
C VAL A 119 6.87 -11.17 4.23
N HIS A 120 6.99 -9.85 4.33
CA HIS A 120 7.69 -9.20 5.44
C HIS A 120 7.09 -9.61 6.78
N TRP A 121 5.75 -9.58 6.90
CA TRP A 121 5.07 -10.05 8.10
C TRP A 121 5.35 -11.52 8.40
N MET A 122 5.37 -12.40 7.39
CA MET A 122 5.70 -13.82 7.60
C MET A 122 7.14 -14.01 8.08
N PHE A 123 8.09 -13.23 7.52
CA PHE A 123 9.50 -13.26 7.89
C PHE A 123 9.70 -12.81 9.34
N ASP A 124 9.18 -11.63 9.71
CA ASP A 124 9.25 -11.10 11.07
C ASP A 124 8.63 -12.02 12.13
N ARG A 125 7.61 -12.79 11.73
CA ARG A 125 6.93 -13.76 12.61
C ARG A 125 7.63 -15.11 12.66
N GLY A 126 8.72 -15.30 11.92
CA GLY A 126 9.48 -16.54 11.87
C GLY A 126 8.77 -17.68 11.14
N LEU A 127 7.79 -17.37 10.29
CA LEU A 127 7.07 -18.38 9.50
C LEU A 127 7.86 -18.82 8.26
N ILE A 128 8.75 -17.95 7.80
CA ILE A 128 9.72 -18.22 6.75
C ILE A 128 11.11 -17.76 7.18
N SER A 129 12.14 -18.36 6.61
CA SER A 129 13.53 -17.92 6.74
C SER A 129 14.30 -18.27 5.46
N ILE A 130 15.59 -17.98 5.43
CA ILE A 130 16.45 -18.22 4.26
C ILE A 130 17.74 -18.92 4.72
N ASP A 131 18.15 -19.97 4.01
CA ASP A 131 19.44 -20.65 4.26
C ASP A 131 20.63 -19.93 3.60
N ASP A 132 21.84 -20.44 3.78
CA ASP A 132 23.06 -19.78 3.30
C ASP A 132 23.22 -19.88 1.77
N ASP A 133 22.49 -20.80 1.13
CA ASP A 133 22.39 -20.96 -0.32
C ASP A 133 21.18 -20.19 -0.91
N TYR A 134 20.58 -19.31 -0.10
CA TYR A 134 19.41 -18.50 -0.42
C TYR A 134 18.13 -19.30 -0.71
N ARG A 135 18.04 -20.54 -0.24
CA ARG A 135 16.80 -21.32 -0.30
C ARG A 135 15.79 -20.80 0.71
N LEU A 136 14.53 -20.71 0.30
CA LEU A 136 13.43 -20.37 1.18
C LEU A 136 13.11 -21.54 2.13
N LEU A 137 13.24 -21.29 3.43
CA LEU A 137 12.83 -22.18 4.51
C LEU A 137 11.43 -21.81 4.99
N ARG A 138 10.66 -22.82 5.39
CA ARG A 138 9.25 -22.69 5.77
C ARG A 138 9.01 -23.41 7.09
N ALA A 139 8.30 -22.75 8.00
CA ALA A 139 7.82 -23.39 9.21
C ALA A 139 6.53 -24.16 8.87
N ASP A 140 6.71 -25.38 8.35
CA ASP A 140 5.62 -26.24 7.92
C ASP A 140 4.63 -26.46 9.09
N GLY A 141 3.34 -26.30 8.81
CA GLY A 141 2.27 -26.37 9.82
C GLY A 141 1.94 -25.05 10.53
N LEU A 142 2.77 -24.00 10.39
CA LEU A 142 2.44 -22.65 10.85
C LEU A 142 2.05 -21.69 9.72
N LEU A 143 2.37 -22.04 8.47
CA LEU A 143 1.99 -21.25 7.31
C LEU A 143 0.49 -21.39 7.00
N PRO A 144 -0.20 -20.29 6.66
CA PRO A 144 -1.58 -20.34 6.18
C PRO A 144 -1.71 -21.19 4.91
N GLU A 145 -2.83 -21.90 4.79
CA GLU A 145 -3.11 -22.72 3.62
C GLU A 145 -3.09 -21.88 2.32
N GLY A 146 -2.42 -22.39 1.30
CA GLY A 146 -2.36 -21.77 -0.02
C GLY A 146 -1.36 -20.61 -0.16
N VAL A 147 -0.69 -20.19 0.93
CA VAL A 147 0.31 -19.10 0.88
C VAL A 147 1.51 -19.43 -0.01
N ASP A 148 1.84 -20.72 -0.15
CA ASP A 148 2.92 -21.20 -1.00
C ASP A 148 2.79 -20.77 -2.47
N ARG A 149 1.56 -20.48 -2.91
CA ARG A 149 1.28 -19.99 -4.27
C ARG A 149 1.87 -18.60 -4.54
N LEU A 150 2.18 -17.84 -3.49
CA LEU A 150 2.81 -16.54 -3.60
C LEU A 150 4.33 -16.66 -3.83
N PHE A 151 4.94 -17.75 -3.38
CA PHE A 151 6.39 -17.91 -3.44
C PHE A 151 6.86 -18.22 -4.84
N ASP A 152 8.09 -17.81 -5.15
CA ASP A 152 8.72 -18.17 -6.40
C ASP A 152 8.85 -19.71 -6.50
N ARG A 153 8.59 -20.24 -7.71
CA ARG A 153 8.57 -21.70 -7.95
C ARG A 153 9.93 -22.35 -7.83
N SER A 154 11.01 -21.59 -7.99
CA SER A 154 12.38 -22.09 -7.78
C SER A 154 12.60 -22.49 -6.32
N GLY A 155 11.88 -21.88 -5.39
CA GLY A 155 12.12 -22.04 -3.95
C GLY A 155 13.38 -21.32 -3.45
N PHE A 156 13.99 -20.48 -4.29
CA PHE A 156 15.14 -19.65 -3.95
C PHE A 156 14.77 -18.18 -3.90
N LEU A 157 15.50 -17.44 -3.08
CA LEU A 157 15.40 -16.01 -2.99
C LEU A 157 16.00 -15.37 -4.26
N SER A 158 15.29 -14.41 -4.83
CA SER A 158 15.85 -13.46 -5.79
C SER A 158 16.80 -12.52 -5.06
N VAL A 159 18.11 -12.69 -5.25
CA VAL A 159 19.15 -11.87 -4.63
C VAL A 159 19.66 -10.77 -5.58
N PRO A 160 20.23 -9.67 -5.07
CA PRO A 160 20.86 -8.65 -5.89
C PRO A 160 21.94 -9.22 -6.81
N GLU A 161 22.03 -8.66 -8.02
CA GLU A 161 23.08 -9.03 -8.99
C GLU A 161 24.47 -8.75 -8.42
N ALA A 162 24.64 -7.59 -7.80
CA ALA A 162 25.86 -7.18 -7.13
C ALA A 162 26.11 -8.05 -5.88
N GLU A 163 27.20 -8.81 -5.89
CA GLU A 163 27.58 -9.70 -4.78
C GLU A 163 27.77 -8.96 -3.45
N THR A 164 28.26 -7.71 -3.52
CA THR A 164 28.44 -6.83 -2.35
C THR A 164 27.12 -6.39 -1.71
N ALA A 165 26.01 -6.49 -2.42
CA ALA A 165 24.67 -6.17 -1.93
C ALA A 165 23.87 -7.41 -1.48
N ARG A 166 24.41 -8.62 -1.70
CA ARG A 166 23.71 -9.84 -1.30
C ARG A 166 23.59 -9.98 0.22
N PRO A 167 22.51 -10.61 0.71
CA PRO A 167 22.33 -10.87 2.12
C PRO A 167 23.56 -11.54 2.73
N ASN A 168 24.00 -11.07 3.88
CA ASN A 168 25.14 -11.68 4.56
C ASN A 168 24.72 -13.01 5.19
N PRO A 169 25.42 -14.13 4.91
CA PRO A 169 25.12 -15.43 5.53
C PRO A 169 25.06 -15.38 7.06
N ALA A 170 25.90 -14.59 7.71
CA ALA A 170 25.88 -14.45 9.17
C ALA A 170 24.56 -13.84 9.70
N PHE A 171 23.95 -12.92 8.95
CA PHE A 171 22.65 -12.35 9.32
C PHE A 171 21.53 -13.35 9.07
N LEU A 172 21.59 -14.09 7.96
CA LEU A 172 20.62 -15.15 7.65
C LEU A 172 20.66 -16.25 8.72
N GLN A 173 21.86 -16.68 9.11
CA GLN A 173 22.06 -17.61 10.21
C GLN A 173 21.47 -17.07 11.52
N TRP A 174 21.76 -15.82 11.86
CA TRP A 174 21.20 -15.19 13.05
C TRP A 174 19.67 -15.25 13.04
N HIS A 175 19.03 -14.92 11.92
CA HIS A 175 17.56 -14.96 11.79
C HIS A 175 17.02 -16.40 11.95
N ARG A 176 17.69 -17.40 11.38
CA ARG A 176 17.34 -18.82 11.56
C ARG A 176 17.41 -19.24 13.03
N GLU A 177 18.41 -18.77 13.77
CA GLU A 177 18.62 -19.17 15.18
C GLU A 177 17.72 -18.42 16.18
N HIS A 178 17.30 -17.19 15.86
CA HIS A 178 16.65 -16.30 16.84
C HIS A 178 15.19 -15.96 16.53
N CYS A 179 14.78 -16.09 15.26
CA CYS A 179 13.45 -15.66 14.81
C CYS A 179 12.64 -16.81 14.21
N PHE A 180 13.26 -17.66 13.41
CA PHE A 180 12.59 -18.74 12.68
C PHE A 180 11.98 -19.78 13.62
N LYS A 181 10.80 -20.30 13.26
CA LYS A 181 10.00 -21.24 14.07
C LYS A 181 9.90 -22.65 13.46
N GLY A 182 10.64 -22.92 12.38
CA GLY A 182 10.63 -24.18 11.63
C GLY A 182 11.98 -24.88 11.66
#